data_AF-A0A2W4HV10-F1
#
_entry.id   AF-A0A2W4HV10-F1
#
_cell.length_a   1.000
_cell.length_b   1.000
_cell.length_c   1.000
_cell.angle_alpha   90.00
_cell.angle_beta   90.00
_cell.angle_gamma   90.00
#
_symmetry.space_group_name_H-M   'P 1'
#
loop_
_entity.id
_entity.type
_entity.pdbx_description
1 polymer ?
#
loop_
_entity_poly.entity_id
_entity_poly.type
_entity_poly.pdbx_seq_one_letter_code
_entity_poly.pdbx_strand_id
1 'polypeptide(L)'
;MIKPGESMLIGELLRRAKLVTVEDLANAMKVSGQSGLPIGRVLVMLDIIRNDTLKAAILAQSLVRDKLLTLETAVRAVEVAAARRLSLTDSLEYLGALEDVTDNTNKLGDLLVGAELISRKQVDDAMHTSTHLGLPLGRILVLKNFLSSSVVQAALTMQSLIRDGEIARDDAVTILKGAKDKDFNLDAAIMAAGYKLPERPNIRLGELLVLADVVSETDLITALEFALSVDMLIGQALMQSGFINEAVLDAALGLQEMVRSENMTTEEASEALGLIHQHGWTAETCMSEVSKAQFKTTNLIGLVDLLKLAGLLSDDALRRAIVDDGRKVKPFDEILLNAGQISEATLHIAVRCQAMIDEGALSVEQAIVALHHWQWSGSSLPEIIQKFGWKTQAKRQIQRTIHDLPAVSNLAVQPTKQATWEPKKDKVVS
;
A
#
# COMPACT_ATOMS: atom_id res chain seq x y z
N MET A 1 -30.90 23.82 9.09
CA MET A 1 -29.56 23.63 8.47
C MET A 1 -28.78 22.71 9.39
N ILE A 2 -28.54 21.47 8.96
CA ILE A 2 -27.73 20.50 9.69
C ILE A 2 -26.26 20.87 9.47
N LYS A 3 -25.45 20.91 10.53
CA LYS A 3 -24.03 21.23 10.45
C LYS A 3 -23.28 20.13 9.67
N PRO A 4 -22.19 20.45 8.94
CA PRO A 4 -21.39 19.44 8.27
C PRO A 4 -20.75 18.55 9.34
N GLY A 5 -21.12 17.26 9.37
CA GLY A 5 -20.62 16.27 10.33
C GLY A 5 -21.67 15.60 11.23
N GLU A 6 -22.91 16.06 11.26
CA GLU A 6 -24.00 15.31 11.94
C GLU A 6 -24.54 14.23 11.00
N SER A 7 -23.85 13.09 10.93
CA SER A 7 -24.46 11.88 10.39
C SER A 7 -25.70 11.56 11.23
N MET A 8 -26.88 11.50 10.58
CA MET A 8 -28.11 11.18 11.31
C MET A 8 -27.96 9.77 11.88
N LEU A 9 -27.88 9.64 13.20
CA LEU A 9 -27.85 8.33 13.86
C LEU A 9 -29.22 7.65 13.74
N ILE A 10 -29.23 6.34 13.51
CA ILE A 10 -30.47 5.59 13.35
C ILE A 10 -31.38 5.70 14.59
N GLY A 11 -30.79 5.79 15.78
CA GLY A 11 -31.54 6.01 17.03
C GLY A 11 -32.26 7.35 17.05
N GLU A 12 -31.66 8.41 16.51
CA GLU A 12 -32.28 9.73 16.42
C GLU A 12 -33.45 9.73 15.43
N LEU A 13 -33.29 9.08 14.26
CA LEU A 13 -34.35 8.92 13.28
C LEU A 13 -35.56 8.18 13.88
N LEU A 14 -35.31 7.04 14.53
CA LEU A 14 -36.35 6.23 15.18
C LEU A 14 -37.04 7.00 16.31
N ARG A 15 -36.30 7.81 17.07
CA ARG A 15 -36.85 8.65 18.14
C ARG A 15 -37.75 9.74 17.57
N ARG A 16 -37.30 10.43 16.51
CA ARG A 16 -38.10 11.47 15.84
C ARG A 16 -39.37 10.90 15.21
N ALA A 17 -39.30 9.68 14.69
CA ALA A 17 -40.45 8.91 14.21
C ALA A 17 -41.34 8.36 15.35
N LYS A 18 -41.05 8.68 16.62
CA LYS A 18 -41.78 8.22 17.81
C LYS A 18 -41.88 6.69 17.91
N LEU A 19 -40.91 5.97 17.36
CA LEU A 19 -40.86 4.51 17.37
C LEU A 19 -40.04 3.96 18.55
N VAL A 20 -39.18 4.79 19.13
CA VAL A 20 -38.38 4.45 20.31
C VAL A 20 -38.35 5.64 21.26
N THR A 21 -38.31 5.37 22.56
CA THR A 21 -38.13 6.38 23.59
C THR A 21 -36.65 6.60 23.93
N VAL A 22 -36.38 7.64 24.72
CA VAL A 22 -35.01 7.90 25.23
C VAL A 22 -34.56 6.75 26.16
N GLU A 23 -35.48 6.18 26.93
CA GLU A 23 -35.21 5.05 27.82
C GLU A 23 -34.89 3.77 27.03
N ASP A 24 -35.65 3.50 25.97
CA ASP A 24 -35.40 2.39 25.05
C ASP A 24 -34.01 2.47 24.43
N LEU A 25 -33.63 3.66 23.96
CA LEU A 25 -32.29 3.91 23.40
C LEU A 25 -31.19 3.76 24.45
N ALA A 26 -31.40 4.25 25.68
CA ALA A 26 -30.43 4.12 26.76
C ALA A 26 -30.21 2.64 27.14
N ASN A 27 -31.28 1.86 27.22
CA ASN A 27 -31.22 0.42 27.48
C ASN A 27 -30.55 -0.33 26.32
N ALA A 28 -30.90 -0.01 25.08
CA ALA A 28 -30.29 -0.60 23.90
C ALA A 28 -28.79 -0.26 23.78
N MET A 29 -28.37 0.95 24.14
CA MET A 29 -26.95 1.34 24.16
C MET A 29 -26.14 0.53 25.18
N LYS A 30 -26.68 0.30 26.39
CA LYS A 30 -26.01 -0.55 27.40
C LYS A 30 -25.79 -1.97 26.88
N VAL A 31 -26.83 -2.57 26.30
CA VAL A 31 -26.76 -3.92 25.73
C VAL A 31 -25.84 -3.96 24.51
N SER A 32 -25.88 -2.94 23.64
CA SER A 32 -24.98 -2.80 22.49
C SER A 32 -23.52 -2.73 22.91
N GLY A 33 -23.18 -1.92 23.92
CA GLY A 33 -21.82 -1.81 24.44
C GLY A 33 -21.28 -3.10 25.08
N GLN A 34 -22.15 -3.91 25.70
CA GLN A 34 -21.76 -5.19 26.30
C GLN A 34 -21.65 -6.33 25.28
N SER A 35 -22.46 -6.30 24.23
CA SER A 35 -22.56 -7.39 23.25
C SER A 35 -21.79 -7.13 21.95
N GLY A 36 -21.35 -5.90 21.69
CA GLY A 36 -20.76 -5.48 20.42
C GLY A 36 -21.75 -5.43 19.25
N LEU A 37 -23.04 -5.68 19.48
CA LEU A 37 -24.07 -5.67 18.44
C LEU A 37 -24.53 -4.23 18.13
N PRO A 38 -24.80 -3.88 16.85
CA PRO A 38 -25.31 -2.56 16.50
C PRO A 38 -26.65 -2.23 17.19
N ILE A 39 -26.83 -0.97 17.60
CA ILE A 39 -28.01 -0.54 18.38
C ILE A 39 -29.35 -0.88 17.70
N GLY A 40 -29.44 -0.76 16.38
CA GLY A 40 -30.64 -1.14 15.63
C GLY A 40 -30.99 -2.62 15.77
N ARG A 41 -29.97 -3.50 15.80
CA ARG A 41 -30.15 -4.94 16.00
C ARG A 41 -30.60 -5.24 17.42
N VAL A 42 -30.02 -4.56 18.40
CA VAL A 42 -30.42 -4.66 19.81
C VAL A 42 -31.88 -4.21 19.99
N LEU A 43 -32.31 -3.13 19.37
CA LEU A 43 -33.70 -2.66 19.43
C LEU A 43 -34.70 -3.70 18.87
N VAL A 44 -34.31 -4.45 17.82
CA VAL A 44 -35.11 -5.56 17.31
C VAL A 44 -35.09 -6.75 18.28
N MET A 45 -33.95 -7.07 18.89
CA MET A 45 -33.84 -8.17 19.85
C MET A 45 -34.62 -7.91 21.14
N LEU A 46 -34.69 -6.65 21.57
CA LEU A 46 -35.50 -6.21 22.70
C LEU A 46 -37.00 -6.09 22.35
N ASP A 47 -37.40 -6.46 21.13
CA ASP A 47 -38.76 -6.37 20.59
C ASP A 47 -39.38 -4.95 20.64
N ILE A 48 -38.52 -3.92 20.67
CA ILE A 48 -38.94 -2.51 20.68
C ILE A 48 -39.38 -2.09 19.28
N ILE A 49 -38.65 -2.54 18.25
CA ILE A 49 -38.99 -2.30 16.84
C ILE A 49 -38.97 -3.61 16.05
N ARG A 50 -39.75 -3.67 14.98
CA ARG A 50 -39.73 -4.82 14.06
C ARG A 50 -38.55 -4.76 13.11
N ASN A 51 -38.18 -5.91 12.56
CA ASN A 51 -37.13 -6.02 11.54
C ASN A 51 -37.43 -5.16 10.29
N ASP A 52 -38.68 -5.16 9.82
CA ASP A 52 -39.09 -4.37 8.65
C ASP A 52 -39.00 -2.85 8.92
N THR A 53 -39.33 -2.44 10.14
CA THR A 53 -39.18 -1.05 10.59
C THR A 53 -37.72 -0.65 10.67
N LEU A 54 -36.85 -1.53 11.17
CA LEU A 54 -35.41 -1.31 11.16
C LEU A 54 -34.87 -1.17 9.73
N LYS A 55 -35.29 -2.06 8.80
CA LYS A 55 -34.91 -1.98 7.38
C LYS A 55 -35.33 -0.65 6.76
N ALA A 56 -36.58 -0.22 7.00
CA ALA A 56 -37.08 1.06 6.52
C ALA A 56 -36.28 2.25 7.10
N ALA A 57 -35.96 2.19 8.40
CA ALA A 57 -35.16 3.22 9.06
C ALA A 57 -33.72 3.30 8.51
N ILE A 58 -33.05 2.16 8.27
CA ILE A 58 -31.71 2.14 7.67
C ILE A 58 -31.75 2.75 6.25
N LEU A 59 -32.72 2.34 5.43
CA LEU A 59 -32.85 2.87 4.08
C LEU A 59 -33.13 4.38 4.09
N ALA A 60 -34.02 4.85 4.96
CA ALA A 60 -34.34 6.28 5.09
C ALA A 60 -33.13 7.07 5.59
N GLN A 61 -32.37 6.50 6.53
CA GLN A 61 -31.12 7.09 7.03
C GLN A 61 -30.09 7.24 5.91
N SER A 62 -29.94 6.23 5.04
CA SER A 62 -29.07 6.34 3.87
C SER A 62 -29.54 7.43 2.92
N LEU A 63 -30.84 7.48 2.59
CA LEU A 63 -31.37 8.48 1.65
C LEU A 63 -31.23 9.93 2.17
N VAL A 64 -31.41 10.14 3.48
CA VAL A 64 -31.18 11.45 4.11
C VAL A 64 -29.70 11.82 4.07
N ARG A 65 -28.83 10.86 4.40
CA ARG A 65 -27.38 11.04 4.36
C ARG A 65 -26.89 11.36 2.95
N ASP A 66 -27.47 10.69 1.96
CA ASP A 66 -27.17 10.86 0.53
C ASP A 66 -27.84 12.12 -0.07
N LYS A 67 -28.54 12.93 0.75
CA LYS A 67 -29.26 14.16 0.38
C LYS A 67 -30.39 13.97 -0.64
N LEU A 68 -30.84 12.73 -0.83
CA LEU A 68 -31.96 12.38 -1.71
C LEU A 68 -33.32 12.54 -1.02
N LEU A 69 -33.32 12.63 0.30
CA LEU A 69 -34.54 12.77 1.10
C LEU A 69 -34.34 13.80 2.20
N THR A 70 -35.31 14.67 2.41
CA THR A 70 -35.26 15.56 3.58
C THR A 70 -35.47 14.75 4.86
N LEU A 71 -34.86 15.20 5.96
CA LEU A 71 -35.05 14.59 7.27
C LEU A 71 -36.54 14.47 7.66
N GLU A 72 -37.32 15.50 7.34
CA GLU A 72 -38.73 15.55 7.68
C GLU A 72 -39.55 14.51 6.88
N THR A 73 -39.28 14.39 5.57
CA THR A 73 -39.89 13.35 4.74
C THR A 73 -39.48 11.95 5.19
N ALA A 74 -38.22 11.75 5.56
CA ALA A 74 -37.70 10.48 6.05
C ALA A 74 -38.34 10.02 7.37
N VAL A 75 -38.49 10.94 8.33
CA VAL A 75 -39.19 10.66 9.59
C VAL A 75 -40.62 10.21 9.31
N ARG A 76 -41.36 10.97 8.48
CA ARG A 76 -42.74 10.61 8.10
C ARG A 76 -42.83 9.28 7.36
N ALA A 77 -41.89 8.99 6.45
CA ALA A 77 -41.88 7.75 5.70
C ALA A 77 -41.65 6.53 6.61
N VAL A 78 -40.75 6.66 7.59
CA VAL A 78 -40.48 5.61 8.59
C VAL A 78 -41.67 5.41 9.54
N GLU A 79 -42.35 6.49 9.94
CA GLU A 79 -43.61 6.42 10.71
C GLU A 79 -44.69 5.64 9.96
N VAL A 80 -44.90 5.96 8.68
CA VAL A 80 -45.88 5.28 7.82
C VAL A 80 -45.49 3.80 7.63
N ALA A 81 -44.23 3.50 7.36
CA ALA A 81 -43.72 2.14 7.21
C ALA A 81 -43.99 1.30 8.48
N ALA A 82 -43.73 1.88 9.65
CA ALA A 82 -43.95 1.21 10.92
C ALA A 82 -45.45 1.01 11.25
N ALA A 83 -46.28 2.02 11.02
CA ALA A 83 -47.71 1.96 11.31
C ALA A 83 -48.45 1.01 10.37
N ARG A 84 -48.09 1.01 9.08
CA ARG A 84 -48.82 0.27 8.03
C ARG A 84 -48.18 -1.04 7.61
N ARG A 85 -47.00 -1.37 8.14
CA ARG A 85 -46.19 -2.53 7.73
C ARG A 85 -45.85 -2.51 6.24
N LEU A 86 -45.56 -1.31 5.73
CA LEU A 86 -45.16 -1.10 4.35
C LEU A 86 -43.63 -1.08 4.26
N SER A 87 -43.11 -1.32 3.05
CA SER A 87 -41.72 -0.99 2.76
C SER A 87 -41.51 0.52 2.80
N LEU A 88 -40.25 0.97 2.87
CA LEU A 88 -39.97 2.41 2.81
C LEU A 88 -40.44 3.02 1.49
N THR A 89 -40.26 2.29 0.38
CA THR A 89 -40.67 2.75 -0.96
C THR A 89 -42.18 2.95 -1.02
N ASP A 90 -42.99 1.98 -0.61
CA ASP A 90 -44.45 2.14 -0.63
C ASP A 90 -44.91 3.25 0.33
N SER A 91 -44.16 3.48 1.42
CA SER A 91 -44.42 4.57 2.35
C SER A 91 -44.11 5.93 1.74
N LEU A 92 -43.04 6.04 0.93
CA LEU A 92 -42.71 7.25 0.17
C LEU A 92 -43.72 7.51 -0.95
N GLU A 93 -44.19 6.47 -1.63
CA GLU A 93 -45.28 6.53 -2.61
C GLU A 93 -46.56 7.04 -1.97
N TYR A 94 -46.92 6.48 -0.83
CA TYR A 94 -48.08 6.93 -0.06
C TYR A 94 -47.99 8.41 0.36
N LEU A 95 -46.77 8.90 0.59
CA LEU A 95 -46.50 10.29 0.95
C LEU A 95 -46.42 11.23 -0.27
N GLY A 96 -46.50 10.71 -1.50
CA GLY A 96 -46.28 11.48 -2.72
C GLY A 96 -44.83 11.98 -2.88
N ALA A 97 -43.88 11.32 -2.22
CA ALA A 97 -42.46 11.69 -2.19
C ALA A 97 -41.58 10.68 -2.96
N LEU A 98 -42.20 9.80 -3.75
CA LEU A 98 -41.49 8.74 -4.47
C LEU A 98 -40.75 9.26 -5.71
N GLU A 99 -41.29 10.29 -6.37
CA GLU A 99 -40.74 10.86 -7.61
C GLU A 99 -39.31 11.40 -7.45
N ASP A 100 -38.90 11.80 -6.22
CA ASP A 100 -37.54 12.27 -5.92
C ASP A 100 -36.53 11.11 -5.69
N VAL A 101 -36.99 9.86 -5.51
CA VAL A 101 -36.18 8.74 -4.99
C VAL A 101 -35.97 7.60 -6.01
N THR A 102 -36.84 7.47 -7.01
CA THR A 102 -36.99 6.22 -7.77
C THR A 102 -35.91 5.89 -8.79
N ASP A 103 -35.23 6.87 -9.38
CA ASP A 103 -34.37 6.55 -10.54
C ASP A 103 -32.88 6.79 -10.30
N ASN A 104 -32.48 7.42 -9.20
CA ASN A 104 -31.12 7.93 -9.05
C ASN A 104 -30.55 7.87 -7.63
N THR A 105 -30.54 6.69 -7.00
CA THR A 105 -29.86 6.58 -5.70
C THR A 105 -28.34 6.61 -5.84
N ASN A 106 -27.63 7.14 -4.85
CA ASN A 106 -26.16 7.10 -4.81
C ASN A 106 -25.62 5.71 -4.45
N LYS A 107 -26.43 4.65 -4.55
CA LYS A 107 -25.97 3.28 -4.35
C LYS A 107 -25.08 2.84 -5.50
N LEU A 108 -24.13 1.96 -5.18
CA LEU A 108 -23.19 1.38 -6.13
C LEU A 108 -23.86 0.88 -7.41
N GLY A 109 -24.93 0.07 -7.28
CA GLY A 109 -25.64 -0.50 -8.43
C GLY A 109 -26.24 0.53 -9.38
N ASP A 110 -26.80 1.62 -8.83
CA ASP A 110 -27.48 2.64 -9.64
C ASP A 110 -26.45 3.57 -10.33
N LEU A 111 -25.32 3.88 -9.67
CA LEU A 111 -24.20 4.60 -10.30
C LEU A 111 -23.61 3.82 -11.47
N LEU A 112 -23.41 2.51 -11.30
CA LEU A 112 -22.85 1.64 -12.34
C LEU A 112 -23.82 1.49 -13.54
N VAL A 113 -25.12 1.43 -13.29
CA VAL A 113 -26.15 1.42 -14.35
C VAL A 113 -26.21 2.76 -15.06
N GLY A 114 -26.19 3.88 -14.31
CA GLY A 114 -26.18 5.23 -14.89
C GLY A 114 -24.96 5.49 -15.78
N ALA A 115 -23.80 4.94 -15.41
CA ALA A 115 -22.57 5.00 -16.22
C ALA A 115 -22.54 4.01 -17.40
N GLU A 116 -23.61 3.23 -17.60
CA GLU A 116 -23.72 2.18 -18.62
C GLU A 116 -22.60 1.11 -18.53
N LEU A 117 -22.02 0.90 -17.35
CA LEU A 117 -20.98 -0.11 -17.12
C LEU A 117 -21.58 -1.51 -16.93
N ILE A 118 -22.84 -1.56 -16.46
CA ILE A 118 -23.57 -2.79 -16.20
C ILE A 118 -25.06 -2.59 -16.48
N SER A 119 -25.78 -3.67 -16.83
CA SER A 119 -27.23 -3.62 -16.99
C SER A 119 -27.99 -3.79 -15.67
N ARG A 120 -29.22 -3.25 -15.59
CA ARG A 120 -30.11 -3.43 -14.43
C ARG A 120 -30.31 -4.90 -14.06
N LYS A 121 -30.48 -5.78 -15.06
CA LYS A 121 -30.63 -7.23 -14.86
C LYS A 121 -29.42 -7.87 -14.18
N GLN A 122 -28.21 -7.47 -14.55
CA GLN A 122 -26.97 -7.98 -13.94
C GLN A 122 -26.80 -7.49 -12.51
N VAL A 123 -27.19 -6.24 -12.21
CA VAL A 123 -27.24 -5.73 -10.83
C VAL A 123 -28.22 -6.53 -9.99
N ASP A 124 -29.42 -6.80 -10.51
CA ASP A 124 -30.45 -7.54 -9.76
C ASP A 124 -30.01 -9.00 -9.48
N ASP A 125 -29.38 -9.68 -10.45
CA ASP A 125 -28.77 -11.01 -10.25
C ASP A 125 -27.63 -10.99 -9.21
N ALA A 126 -26.75 -9.99 -9.29
CA ALA A 126 -25.69 -9.80 -8.31
C ALA A 126 -26.24 -9.50 -6.90
N MET A 127 -27.30 -8.70 -6.80
CA MET A 127 -27.99 -8.39 -5.55
C MET A 127 -28.65 -9.61 -4.91
N HIS A 128 -29.30 -10.47 -5.71
CA HIS A 128 -29.84 -11.73 -5.22
C HIS A 128 -28.75 -12.63 -4.63
N THR A 129 -27.62 -12.73 -5.34
CA THR A 129 -26.46 -13.52 -4.89
C THR A 129 -25.82 -12.93 -3.64
N SER A 130 -25.66 -11.60 -3.59
CA SER A 130 -25.16 -10.85 -2.44
C SER A 130 -26.02 -11.08 -1.19
N THR A 131 -27.34 -11.01 -1.34
CA THR A 131 -28.28 -11.23 -0.23
C THR A 131 -28.23 -12.67 0.28
N HIS A 132 -28.12 -13.64 -0.62
CA HIS A 132 -28.05 -15.06 -0.25
C HIS A 132 -26.71 -15.41 0.43
N LEU A 133 -25.60 -14.86 -0.04
CA LEU A 133 -24.26 -15.19 0.46
C LEU A 133 -23.82 -14.28 1.63
N GLY A 134 -24.54 -13.19 1.89
CA GLY A 134 -24.16 -12.19 2.90
C GLY A 134 -22.88 -11.42 2.53
N LEU A 135 -22.54 -11.38 1.24
CA LEU A 135 -21.33 -10.70 0.73
C LEU A 135 -21.69 -9.34 0.10
N PRO A 136 -20.81 -8.34 0.16
CA PRO A 136 -21.04 -7.04 -0.47
C PRO A 136 -21.25 -7.10 -1.99
N LEU A 137 -22.00 -6.15 -2.54
CA LEU A 137 -22.43 -6.16 -3.94
C LEU A 137 -21.23 -6.05 -4.89
N GLY A 138 -20.33 -5.10 -4.65
CA GLY A 138 -19.10 -4.89 -5.39
C GLY A 138 -18.25 -6.16 -5.46
N ARG A 139 -18.09 -6.87 -4.34
CA ARG A 139 -17.40 -8.18 -4.33
C ARG A 139 -18.08 -9.19 -5.24
N ILE A 140 -19.41 -9.30 -5.20
CA ILE A 140 -20.16 -10.22 -6.06
C ILE A 140 -20.04 -9.82 -7.55
N LEU A 141 -20.03 -8.53 -7.86
CA LEU A 141 -19.88 -8.02 -9.22
C LEU A 141 -18.53 -8.44 -9.84
N VAL A 142 -17.45 -8.40 -9.04
CA VAL A 142 -16.13 -8.91 -9.46
C VAL A 142 -16.13 -10.44 -9.56
N LEU A 143 -16.70 -11.15 -8.58
CA LEU A 143 -16.75 -12.62 -8.58
C LEU A 143 -17.54 -13.21 -9.76
N LYS A 144 -18.63 -12.54 -10.18
CA LYS A 144 -19.40 -12.89 -11.38
C LYS A 144 -18.73 -12.43 -12.68
N ASN A 145 -17.57 -11.77 -12.59
CA ASN A 145 -16.83 -11.19 -13.71
C ASN A 145 -17.68 -10.21 -14.54
N PHE A 146 -18.62 -9.51 -13.90
CA PHE A 146 -19.41 -8.47 -14.55
C PHE A 146 -18.62 -7.16 -14.68
N LEU A 147 -17.73 -6.89 -13.73
CA LEU A 147 -16.87 -5.71 -13.68
C LEU A 147 -15.48 -6.11 -13.15
N SER A 148 -14.44 -5.38 -13.54
CA SER A 148 -13.10 -5.50 -12.94
C SER A 148 -13.07 -4.87 -11.55
N SER A 149 -12.09 -5.28 -10.73
CA SER A 149 -11.85 -4.65 -9.42
C SER A 149 -11.64 -3.14 -9.54
N SER A 150 -10.88 -2.70 -10.55
CA SER A 150 -10.58 -1.29 -10.79
C SER A 150 -11.84 -0.44 -11.01
N VAL A 151 -12.81 -0.94 -11.79
CA VAL A 151 -14.07 -0.25 -12.06
C VAL A 151 -14.93 -0.16 -10.80
N VAL A 152 -15.00 -1.24 -10.01
CA VAL A 152 -15.76 -1.24 -8.75
C VAL A 152 -15.13 -0.29 -7.73
N GLN A 153 -13.80 -0.30 -7.58
CA GLN A 153 -13.09 0.63 -6.70
C GLN A 153 -13.30 2.09 -7.12
N ALA A 154 -13.29 2.37 -8.43
CA ALA A 154 -13.58 3.71 -8.96
C ALA A 154 -15.01 4.15 -8.61
N ALA A 155 -15.99 3.26 -8.76
CA ALA A 155 -17.38 3.55 -8.42
C ALA A 155 -17.59 3.78 -6.91
N LEU A 156 -16.90 3.02 -6.05
CA LEU A 156 -16.93 3.23 -4.59
C LEU A 156 -16.25 4.55 -4.19
N THR A 157 -15.14 4.89 -4.85
CA THR A 157 -14.48 6.18 -4.64
C THR A 157 -15.40 7.34 -5.02
N MET A 158 -16.07 7.25 -6.17
CA MET A 158 -17.08 8.23 -6.60
C MET A 158 -18.25 8.31 -5.64
N GLN A 159 -18.72 7.19 -5.13
CA GLN A 159 -19.77 7.15 -4.12
C GLN A 159 -19.35 7.94 -2.86
N SER A 160 -18.10 7.81 -2.40
CA SER A 160 -17.56 8.63 -1.31
C SER A 160 -17.56 10.12 -1.66
N LEU A 161 -17.03 10.49 -2.83
CA LEU A 161 -16.92 11.90 -3.25
C LEU A 161 -18.29 12.59 -3.38
N ILE A 162 -19.29 11.86 -3.90
CA ILE A 162 -20.68 12.34 -3.97
C ILE A 162 -21.25 12.52 -2.56
N ARG A 163 -20.99 11.56 -1.67
CA ARG A 163 -21.45 11.59 -0.28
C ARG A 163 -20.86 12.78 0.48
N ASP A 164 -19.57 13.02 0.29
CA ASP A 164 -18.84 14.12 0.92
C ASP A 164 -19.22 15.48 0.28
N GLY A 165 -19.91 15.46 -0.86
CA GLY A 165 -20.38 16.64 -1.59
C GLY A 165 -19.30 17.32 -2.41
N GLU A 166 -18.18 16.64 -2.65
CA GLU A 166 -17.06 17.13 -3.46
C GLU A 166 -17.38 17.08 -4.96
N ILE A 167 -18.19 16.10 -5.40
CA ILE A 167 -18.56 15.90 -6.81
C ILE A 167 -20.08 15.73 -6.95
N ALA A 168 -20.67 16.37 -7.97
CA ALA A 168 -22.07 16.18 -8.32
C ALA A 168 -22.31 14.80 -8.96
N ARG A 169 -23.47 14.19 -8.70
CA ARG A 169 -23.80 12.85 -9.22
C ARG A 169 -23.66 12.74 -10.74
N ASP A 170 -24.18 13.70 -11.49
CA ASP A 170 -24.18 13.65 -12.96
C ASP A 170 -22.76 13.67 -13.53
N ASP A 171 -21.87 14.44 -12.90
CA ASP A 171 -20.45 14.46 -13.24
C ASP A 171 -19.77 13.15 -12.87
N ALA A 172 -20.06 12.59 -11.69
CA ALA A 172 -19.53 11.29 -11.27
C ALA A 172 -19.95 10.16 -12.24
N VAL A 173 -21.20 10.14 -12.68
CA VAL A 173 -21.71 9.19 -13.69
C VAL A 173 -20.97 9.37 -15.01
N THR A 174 -20.76 10.61 -15.44
CA THR A 174 -20.02 10.92 -16.68
C THR A 174 -18.56 10.47 -16.59
N ILE A 175 -17.89 10.71 -15.45
CA ILE A 175 -16.51 10.27 -15.21
C ILE A 175 -16.44 8.74 -15.21
N LEU A 176 -17.35 8.06 -14.51
CA LEU A 176 -17.40 6.59 -14.46
C LEU A 176 -17.69 5.96 -15.82
N LYS A 177 -18.43 6.64 -16.71
CA LYS A 177 -18.65 6.14 -18.07
C LYS A 177 -17.35 5.97 -18.86
N GLY A 178 -16.33 6.79 -18.55
CA GLY A 178 -14.97 6.64 -19.09
C GLY A 178 -14.23 5.38 -18.62
N ALA A 179 -14.69 4.72 -17.55
CA ALA A 179 -14.08 3.50 -17.02
C ALA A 179 -14.26 2.26 -17.92
N LYS A 180 -14.95 2.41 -19.06
CA LYS A 180 -14.96 1.40 -20.14
C LYS A 180 -13.61 1.30 -20.85
N ASP A 181 -12.82 2.37 -20.82
CA ASP A 181 -11.53 2.43 -21.47
C ASP A 181 -10.46 1.72 -20.62
N LYS A 182 -9.57 0.97 -21.27
CA LYS A 182 -8.54 0.18 -20.57
C LYS A 182 -7.52 1.03 -19.81
N ASP A 183 -7.24 2.23 -20.31
CA ASP A 183 -6.26 3.17 -19.74
C ASP A 183 -6.93 4.21 -18.83
N PHE A 184 -8.12 3.92 -18.32
CA PHE A 184 -8.86 4.84 -17.48
C PHE A 184 -8.13 5.14 -16.17
N ASN A 185 -7.78 6.40 -15.97
CA ASN A 185 -7.26 6.92 -14.71
C ASN A 185 -8.32 7.82 -14.08
N LEU A 186 -8.85 7.39 -12.94
CA LEU A 186 -9.92 8.09 -12.22
C LEU A 186 -9.53 9.52 -11.84
N ASP A 187 -8.30 9.71 -11.37
CA ASP A 187 -7.85 11.00 -10.83
C ASP A 187 -7.64 12.01 -11.96
N ALA A 188 -7.08 11.55 -13.08
CA ALA A 188 -6.99 12.35 -14.30
C ALA A 188 -8.39 12.74 -14.81
N ALA A 189 -9.35 11.83 -14.77
CA ALA A 189 -10.72 12.09 -15.22
C ALA A 189 -11.47 13.09 -14.30
N ILE A 190 -11.27 13.00 -12.98
CA ILE A 190 -11.82 13.98 -12.02
C ILE A 190 -11.25 15.38 -12.27
N MET A 191 -9.93 15.48 -12.47
CA MET A 191 -9.28 16.76 -12.76
C MET A 191 -9.75 17.35 -14.10
N ALA A 192 -9.91 16.51 -15.13
CA ALA A 192 -10.44 16.94 -16.42
C ALA A 192 -11.87 17.46 -16.35
N ALA A 193 -12.69 16.93 -15.43
CA ALA A 193 -14.03 17.43 -15.13
C ALA A 193 -14.05 18.75 -14.32
N GLY A 194 -12.89 19.32 -14.00
CA GLY A 194 -12.76 20.61 -13.32
C GLY A 194 -12.81 20.54 -11.80
N TYR A 195 -12.82 19.33 -11.22
CA TYR A 195 -12.79 19.12 -9.78
C TYR A 195 -11.35 19.08 -9.27
N LYS A 196 -11.07 19.83 -8.21
CA LYS A 196 -9.80 19.72 -7.49
C LYS A 196 -9.89 18.56 -6.52
N LEU A 197 -9.07 17.54 -6.73
CA LEU A 197 -8.82 16.53 -5.71
C LEU A 197 -8.14 17.21 -4.50
N PRO A 198 -8.45 16.80 -3.26
CA PRO A 198 -7.65 17.18 -2.11
C PRO A 198 -6.18 16.83 -2.38
N GLU A 199 -5.22 17.61 -1.88
CA GLU A 199 -3.81 17.22 -1.86
C GLU A 199 -3.68 15.94 -1.02
N ARG A 200 -3.76 14.79 -1.69
CA ARG A 200 -3.71 13.47 -1.07
C ARG A 200 -2.26 13.01 -1.06
N PRO A 201 -1.87 12.15 -0.09
CA PRO A 201 -0.58 11.46 -0.16
C PRO A 201 -0.41 10.84 -1.55
N ASN A 202 0.81 10.87 -2.10
CA ASN A 202 1.11 10.38 -3.46
C ASN A 202 0.63 8.94 -3.72
N ILE A 203 0.37 8.16 -2.67
CA ILE A 203 -0.20 6.81 -2.73
C ILE A 203 -1.33 6.65 -1.72
N ARG A 204 -2.45 6.01 -2.10
CA ARG A 204 -3.58 5.74 -1.18
C ARG A 204 -3.26 4.56 -0.27
N LEU A 205 -3.82 4.55 0.94
CA LEU A 205 -3.58 3.49 1.91
C LEU A 205 -3.96 2.11 1.35
N GLY A 206 -5.12 2.03 0.67
CA GLY A 206 -5.56 0.80 0.03
C GLY A 206 -4.65 0.34 -1.11
N GLU A 207 -4.14 1.27 -1.92
CA GLU A 207 -3.19 0.96 -3.01
C GLU A 207 -1.87 0.43 -2.45
N LEU A 208 -1.33 1.06 -1.40
CA LEU A 208 -0.11 0.61 -0.73
C LEU A 208 -0.28 -0.81 -0.15
N LEU A 209 -1.42 -1.09 0.48
CA LEU A 209 -1.71 -2.41 1.05
C LEU A 209 -1.87 -3.50 0.00
N VAL A 210 -2.43 -3.17 -1.16
CA VAL A 210 -2.55 -4.10 -2.29
C VAL A 210 -1.19 -4.33 -2.95
N LEU A 211 -0.39 -3.28 -3.16
CA LEU A 211 0.96 -3.41 -3.71
C LEU A 211 1.89 -4.23 -2.81
N ALA A 212 1.72 -4.11 -1.50
CA ALA A 212 2.45 -4.89 -0.50
C ALA A 212 1.98 -6.35 -0.36
N ASP A 213 0.97 -6.78 -1.12
CA ASP A 213 0.31 -8.10 -1.04
C ASP A 213 -0.22 -8.44 0.37
N VAL A 214 -0.54 -7.40 1.16
CA VAL A 214 -1.11 -7.55 2.51
C VAL A 214 -2.62 -7.74 2.44
N VAL A 215 -3.26 -7.09 1.46
CA VAL A 215 -4.71 -7.14 1.24
C VAL A 215 -4.98 -7.38 -0.24
N SER A 216 -5.86 -8.32 -0.57
CA SER A 216 -6.27 -8.53 -1.96
C SER A 216 -7.18 -7.40 -2.46
N GLU A 217 -7.22 -7.15 -3.78
CA GLU A 217 -8.15 -6.17 -4.36
C GLU A 217 -9.62 -6.44 -3.98
N THR A 218 -10.01 -7.73 -3.88
CA THR A 218 -11.36 -8.14 -3.50
C THR A 218 -11.68 -7.87 -2.04
N ASP A 219 -10.69 -8.01 -1.16
CA ASP A 219 -10.84 -7.72 0.26
C ASP A 219 -10.85 -6.21 0.51
N LEU A 220 -10.08 -5.44 -0.27
CA LEU A 220 -10.14 -3.98 -0.28
C LEU A 220 -11.54 -3.49 -0.70
N ILE A 221 -12.14 -4.06 -1.76
CA ILE A 221 -13.52 -3.72 -2.17
C ILE A 221 -14.52 -4.04 -1.05
N THR A 222 -14.38 -5.21 -0.43
CA THR A 222 -15.23 -5.64 0.69
C THR A 222 -15.15 -4.63 1.83
N ALA A 223 -13.93 -4.22 2.20
CA ALA A 223 -13.70 -3.24 3.26
C ALA A 223 -14.19 -1.83 2.89
N LEU A 224 -14.06 -1.41 1.63
CA LEU A 224 -14.58 -0.12 1.14
C LEU A 224 -16.12 -0.07 1.21
N GLU A 225 -16.81 -1.13 0.77
CA GLU A 225 -18.27 -1.20 0.88
C GLU A 225 -18.74 -1.20 2.33
N PHE A 226 -18.04 -1.93 3.20
CA PHE A 226 -18.31 -1.91 4.63
C PHE A 226 -18.09 -0.51 5.23
N ALA A 227 -16.96 0.12 4.92
CA ALA A 227 -16.60 1.47 5.36
C ALA A 227 -17.66 2.50 4.96
N LEU A 228 -18.13 2.45 3.71
CA LEU A 228 -19.16 3.36 3.20
C LEU A 228 -20.53 3.13 3.86
N SER A 229 -20.86 1.88 4.16
CA SER A 229 -22.13 1.53 4.80
C SER A 229 -22.22 2.06 6.24
N VAL A 230 -21.12 1.94 7.01
CA VAL A 230 -21.04 2.29 8.44
C VAL A 230 -20.45 3.68 8.69
N ASP A 231 -19.95 4.35 7.64
CA ASP A 231 -19.28 5.66 7.72
C ASP A 231 -18.04 5.66 8.62
N MET A 232 -17.07 4.81 8.27
CA MET A 232 -15.79 4.69 8.97
C MET A 232 -14.60 4.82 8.02
N LEU A 233 -13.43 5.06 8.59
CA LEU A 233 -12.18 5.11 7.84
C LEU A 233 -11.81 3.74 7.30
N ILE A 234 -11.27 3.69 6.07
CA ILE A 234 -10.93 2.42 5.41
C ILE A 234 -9.95 1.57 6.23
N GLY A 235 -8.97 2.19 6.92
CA GLY A 235 -8.05 1.47 7.81
C GLY A 235 -8.77 0.76 8.96
N GLN A 236 -9.79 1.40 9.55
CA GLN A 236 -10.60 0.79 10.61
C GLN A 236 -11.49 -0.33 10.06
N ALA A 237 -12.06 -0.14 8.87
CA ALA A 237 -12.85 -1.17 8.20
C ALA A 237 -12.02 -2.42 7.88
N LEU A 238 -10.79 -2.24 7.40
CA LEU A 238 -9.84 -3.33 7.14
C LEU A 238 -9.49 -4.08 8.44
N MET A 239 -9.28 -3.37 9.55
CA MET A 239 -9.04 -4.00 10.86
C MET A 239 -10.26 -4.78 11.38
N GLN A 240 -11.45 -4.17 11.35
CA GLN A 240 -12.68 -4.81 11.83
C GLN A 240 -13.08 -6.02 10.99
N SER A 241 -12.75 -6.00 9.70
CA SER A 241 -12.96 -7.13 8.80
C SER A 241 -11.92 -8.24 8.99
N GLY A 242 -10.90 -8.00 9.83
CA GLY A 242 -9.83 -8.95 10.12
C GLY A 242 -8.78 -9.08 9.01
N PHE A 243 -8.75 -8.18 8.02
CA PHE A 243 -7.79 -8.22 6.92
C PHE A 243 -6.41 -7.70 7.34
N ILE A 244 -6.37 -6.75 8.28
CA ILE A 244 -5.12 -6.22 8.85
C ILE A 244 -5.25 -6.12 10.37
N ASN A 245 -4.11 -6.02 11.07
CA ASN A 245 -4.05 -5.71 12.50
C ASN A 245 -3.58 -4.26 12.72
N GLU A 246 -3.62 -3.80 13.98
CA GLU A 246 -3.22 -2.45 14.37
C GLU A 246 -1.76 -2.15 13.99
N ALA A 247 -0.85 -3.11 14.18
CA ALA A 247 0.56 -2.94 13.83
C ALA A 247 0.80 -2.71 12.33
N VAL A 248 0.07 -3.44 11.47
CA VAL A 248 0.13 -3.28 10.02
C VAL A 248 -0.48 -1.95 9.58
N LEU A 249 -1.58 -1.52 10.22
CA LEU A 249 -2.20 -0.23 9.93
C LEU A 249 -1.27 0.93 10.29
N ASP A 250 -0.66 0.91 11.47
CA ASP A 250 0.28 1.94 11.92
C ASP A 250 1.52 2.00 11.03
N ALA A 251 2.07 0.84 10.65
CA ALA A 251 3.17 0.75 9.71
C ALA A 251 2.80 1.34 8.34
N ALA A 252 1.65 0.97 7.78
CA ALA A 252 1.19 1.45 6.49
C ALA A 252 1.00 2.97 6.47
N LEU A 253 0.45 3.55 7.55
CA LEU A 253 0.31 5.01 7.70
C LEU A 253 1.67 5.71 7.83
N GLY A 254 2.60 5.15 8.60
CA GLY A 254 3.96 5.69 8.72
C GLY A 254 4.72 5.67 7.39
N LEU A 255 4.63 4.56 6.64
CA LEU A 255 5.24 4.42 5.32
C LEU A 255 4.62 5.40 4.31
N GLN A 256 3.29 5.55 4.33
CA GLN A 256 2.58 6.53 3.49
C GLN A 256 3.04 7.97 3.77
N GLU A 257 3.27 8.32 5.04
CA GLU A 257 3.80 9.63 5.42
C GLU A 257 5.23 9.84 4.91
N MET A 258 6.08 8.82 4.98
CA MET A 258 7.44 8.90 4.47
C MET A 258 7.49 9.06 2.94
N VAL A 259 6.62 8.36 2.20
CA VAL A 259 6.44 8.56 0.76
C VAL A 259 5.97 9.99 0.47
N ARG A 260 5.05 10.53 1.28
CA ARG A 260 4.56 11.91 1.15
C ARG A 260 5.69 12.93 1.36
N SER A 261 6.60 12.65 2.28
CA SER A 261 7.77 13.50 2.54
C SER A 261 8.92 13.35 1.52
N GLU A 262 8.72 12.57 0.45
CA GLU A 262 9.71 12.25 -0.59
C GLU A 262 10.99 11.56 -0.06
N ASN A 263 10.92 10.98 1.15
CA ASN A 263 12.05 10.28 1.77
C ASN A 263 12.13 8.79 1.37
N MET A 264 11.13 8.27 0.67
CA MET A 264 11.00 6.87 0.27
C MET A 264 10.10 6.76 -0.96
N THR A 265 10.36 5.81 -1.87
CA THR A 265 9.51 5.57 -3.03
C THR A 265 8.30 4.69 -2.69
N THR A 266 7.31 4.67 -3.60
CA THR A 266 6.13 3.81 -3.48
C THR A 266 6.47 2.33 -3.46
N GLU A 267 7.45 1.92 -4.26
CA GLU A 267 7.93 0.54 -4.35
C GLU A 267 8.61 0.13 -3.04
N GLU A 268 9.50 0.98 -2.53
CA GLU A 268 10.21 0.76 -1.26
C GLU A 268 9.25 0.64 -0.08
N ALA A 269 8.24 1.51 -0.03
CA ALA A 269 7.19 1.46 0.98
C ALA A 269 6.37 0.16 0.89
N SER A 270 6.04 -0.31 -0.32
CA SER A 270 5.29 -1.55 -0.51
C SER A 270 6.08 -2.80 -0.08
N GLU A 271 7.38 -2.85 -0.42
CA GLU A 271 8.26 -3.94 0.00
C GLU A 271 8.45 -3.95 1.52
N ALA A 272 8.68 -2.78 2.12
CA ALA A 272 8.78 -2.62 3.57
C ALA A 272 7.52 -3.15 4.28
N LEU A 273 6.34 -2.79 3.79
CA LEU A 273 5.08 -3.21 4.37
C LEU A 273 4.84 -4.72 4.23
N GLY A 274 5.22 -5.30 3.08
CA GLY A 274 5.17 -6.76 2.86
C GLY A 274 6.09 -7.52 3.83
N LEU A 275 7.31 -7.01 4.07
CA LEU A 275 8.25 -7.59 5.01
C LEU A 275 7.75 -7.49 6.47
N ILE A 276 7.16 -6.36 6.85
CA ILE A 276 6.53 -6.15 8.16
C ILE A 276 5.40 -7.16 8.38
N HIS A 277 4.55 -7.37 7.38
CA HIS A 277 3.45 -8.33 7.46
C HIS A 277 3.95 -9.77 7.62
N GLN A 278 4.96 -10.19 6.84
CA GLN A 278 5.47 -11.56 6.86
C GLN A 278 6.27 -11.90 8.12
N HIS A 279 7.08 -10.96 8.61
CA HIS A 279 8.03 -11.23 9.70
C HIS A 279 7.65 -10.58 11.04
N GLY A 280 6.55 -9.83 11.09
CA GLY A 280 6.11 -9.11 12.29
C GLY A 280 7.09 -8.01 12.72
N TRP A 281 7.85 -7.44 11.77
CA TRP A 281 8.86 -6.43 12.06
C TRP A 281 8.24 -5.11 12.51
N THR A 282 8.97 -4.36 13.32
CA THR A 282 8.65 -2.96 13.60
C THR A 282 9.12 -2.07 12.45
N ALA A 283 8.46 -0.92 12.24
CA ALA A 283 8.83 0.02 11.17
C ALA A 283 10.31 0.42 11.22
N GLU A 284 10.91 0.57 12.42
CA GLU A 284 12.33 0.89 12.60
C GLU A 284 13.27 -0.24 12.15
N THR A 285 12.97 -1.49 12.54
CA THR A 285 13.74 -2.66 12.09
C THR A 285 13.61 -2.87 10.58
N CYS A 286 12.43 -2.60 10.03
CA CYS A 286 12.16 -2.71 8.61
C CYS A 286 12.93 -1.65 7.81
N MET A 287 12.95 -0.38 8.24
CA MET A 287 13.77 0.64 7.58
C MET A 287 15.26 0.30 7.60
N SER A 288 15.75 -0.34 8.67
CA SER A 288 17.15 -0.82 8.73
C SER A 288 17.43 -1.99 7.77
N GLU A 289 16.44 -2.82 7.46
CA GLU A 289 16.56 -3.97 6.56
C GLU A 289 16.22 -3.61 5.10
N VAL A 290 15.28 -2.70 4.88
CA VAL A 290 14.90 -2.16 3.56
C VAL A 290 16.01 -1.25 3.05
N SER A 291 16.68 -0.47 3.90
CA SER A 291 17.93 0.19 3.50
C SER A 291 19.02 -0.83 3.14
N LYS A 292 19.19 -1.92 3.92
CA LYS A 292 20.10 -3.02 3.57
C LYS A 292 19.67 -3.80 2.31
N ALA A 293 18.38 -3.85 1.99
CA ALA A 293 17.82 -4.51 0.82
C ALA A 293 17.86 -3.60 -0.42
N GLN A 294 17.78 -2.28 -0.25
CA GLN A 294 18.05 -1.27 -1.29
C GLN A 294 19.50 -1.34 -1.74
N PHE A 295 20.45 -1.66 -0.84
CA PHE A 295 21.83 -2.00 -1.22
C PHE A 295 21.96 -3.32 -2.01
N LYS A 296 20.89 -4.11 -2.15
CA LYS A 296 20.88 -5.36 -2.92
C LYS A 296 20.33 -5.21 -4.35
N THR A 297 19.61 -4.14 -4.68
CA THR A 297 18.87 -4.07 -5.96
C THR A 297 19.15 -2.84 -6.83
N THR A 298 19.97 -1.88 -6.39
CA THR A 298 20.57 -0.89 -7.30
C THR A 298 22.02 -1.24 -7.59
N ASN A 299 22.28 -1.89 -8.74
CA ASN A 299 23.57 -1.95 -9.43
C ASN A 299 24.84 -1.99 -8.54
N LEU A 300 24.86 -2.92 -7.59
CA LEU A 300 26.04 -3.20 -6.79
C LEU A 300 26.48 -4.62 -7.08
N ILE A 301 27.47 -4.73 -7.95
CA ILE A 301 28.37 -5.88 -7.91
C ILE A 301 28.89 -5.92 -6.48
N GLY A 302 28.44 -6.91 -5.70
CA GLY A 302 28.90 -7.09 -4.33
C GLY A 302 30.41 -7.31 -4.33
N LEU A 303 31.07 -7.05 -3.19
CA LEU A 303 32.52 -7.25 -3.03
C LEU A 303 33.02 -8.56 -3.68
N VAL A 304 32.26 -9.64 -3.50
CA VAL A 304 32.52 -10.97 -4.05
C VAL A 304 32.49 -10.98 -5.57
N ASP A 305 31.50 -10.33 -6.18
CA ASP A 305 31.37 -10.25 -7.63
C ASP A 305 32.47 -9.34 -8.23
N LEU A 306 32.86 -8.27 -7.53
CA LEU A 306 33.95 -7.39 -7.95
C LEU A 306 35.29 -8.15 -7.94
N LEU A 307 35.53 -8.94 -6.90
CA LEU A 307 36.71 -9.79 -6.78
C LEU A 307 36.73 -10.91 -7.83
N LYS A 308 35.57 -11.47 -8.18
CA LYS A 308 35.46 -12.46 -9.28
C LYS A 308 35.74 -11.82 -10.64
N LEU A 309 35.15 -10.67 -10.92
CA LEU A 309 35.32 -9.95 -12.19
C LEU A 309 36.75 -9.42 -12.37
N ALA A 310 37.43 -9.07 -11.28
CA ALA A 310 38.85 -8.74 -11.26
C ALA A 310 39.78 -9.97 -11.32
N GLY A 311 39.23 -11.20 -11.39
CA GLY A 311 40.00 -12.44 -11.42
C GLY A 311 40.77 -12.75 -10.12
N LEU A 312 40.42 -12.09 -9.02
CA LEU A 312 41.07 -12.21 -7.71
C LEU A 312 40.42 -13.29 -6.83
N LEU A 313 39.24 -13.77 -7.20
CA LEU A 313 38.49 -14.80 -6.48
C LEU A 313 37.85 -15.78 -7.47
N SER A 314 38.09 -17.09 -7.29
CA SER A 314 37.45 -18.14 -8.09
C SER A 314 36.29 -18.80 -7.33
N ASP A 315 35.35 -19.42 -8.06
CA ASP A 315 34.21 -20.12 -7.46
C ASP A 315 34.64 -21.30 -6.57
N ASP A 316 35.75 -21.97 -6.90
CA ASP A 316 36.32 -23.06 -6.10
C ASP A 316 37.02 -22.57 -4.82
N ALA A 317 37.59 -21.36 -4.85
CA ALA A 317 38.13 -20.69 -3.66
C ALA A 317 37.02 -20.27 -2.70
N LEU A 318 35.93 -19.72 -3.25
CA LEU A 318 34.75 -19.30 -2.50
C LEU A 318 34.07 -20.47 -1.77
N ARG A 319 33.89 -21.60 -2.46
CA ARG A 319 33.30 -22.81 -1.86
C ARG A 319 34.13 -23.34 -0.70
N ARG A 320 35.47 -23.31 -0.81
CA ARG A 320 36.37 -23.74 0.27
C ARG A 320 36.31 -22.82 1.49
N ALA A 321 36.27 -21.50 1.28
CA ALA A 321 36.15 -20.53 2.36
C ALA A 321 34.86 -20.70 3.20
N ILE A 322 33.75 -21.05 2.54
CA ILE A 322 32.45 -21.29 3.21
C ILE A 322 32.44 -22.61 3.99
N VAL A 323 33.13 -23.64 3.49
CA VAL A 323 33.16 -24.98 4.11
C VAL A 323 34.09 -25.02 5.33
N ASP A 324 35.20 -24.26 5.32
CA ASP A 324 36.19 -24.27 6.42
C ASP A 324 35.74 -23.51 7.69
N ASP A 325 34.89 -22.47 7.59
CA ASP A 325 34.53 -21.59 8.74
C ASP A 325 33.33 -22.09 9.57
N GLY A 326 33.14 -23.40 9.65
CA GLY A 326 32.02 -24.05 10.32
C GLY A 326 31.64 -23.44 11.68
N ARG A 327 30.50 -22.72 11.70
CA ARG A 327 29.66 -22.37 12.87
C ARG A 327 29.92 -21.05 13.64
N LYS A 328 30.52 -20.01 13.06
CA LYS A 328 30.42 -18.65 13.65
C LYS A 328 29.84 -17.65 12.65
N VAL A 329 28.85 -16.86 13.09
CA VAL A 329 28.33 -15.73 12.30
C VAL A 329 29.39 -14.63 12.34
N LYS A 330 30.24 -14.60 11.33
CA LYS A 330 31.24 -13.54 11.12
C LYS A 330 30.94 -12.76 9.83
N PRO A 331 31.39 -11.50 9.73
CA PRO A 331 31.38 -10.75 8.49
C PRO A 331 32.10 -11.51 7.36
N PHE A 332 31.55 -11.49 6.14
CA PHE A 332 31.99 -12.34 5.01
C PHE A 332 33.42 -12.04 4.53
N ASP A 333 33.86 -10.80 4.70
CA ASP A 333 35.21 -10.30 4.48
C ASP A 333 36.25 -10.95 5.41
N GLU A 334 35.88 -11.23 6.67
CA GLU A 334 36.75 -12.00 7.59
C GLU A 334 36.86 -13.47 7.17
N ILE A 335 35.82 -14.05 6.57
CA ILE A 335 35.81 -15.45 6.09
C ILE A 335 36.81 -15.61 4.93
N LEU A 336 36.85 -14.64 4.00
CA LEU A 336 37.77 -14.65 2.86
C LEU A 336 39.25 -14.46 3.29
N LEU A 337 39.49 -13.66 4.34
CA LEU A 337 40.83 -13.50 4.93
C LEU A 337 41.28 -14.77 5.67
N ASN A 338 40.42 -15.32 6.53
CA ASN A 338 40.75 -16.48 7.35
C ASN A 338 40.99 -17.74 6.51
N ALA A 339 40.30 -17.87 5.36
CA ALA A 339 40.51 -18.95 4.40
C ALA A 339 41.79 -18.77 3.54
N GLY A 340 42.53 -17.67 3.70
CA GLY A 340 43.77 -17.39 2.98
C GLY A 340 43.60 -17.22 1.47
N GLN A 341 42.37 -16.99 0.99
CA GLN A 341 42.09 -16.87 -0.45
C GLN A 341 42.42 -15.47 -0.99
N ILE A 342 42.41 -14.46 -0.11
CA ILE A 342 42.67 -13.05 -0.45
C ILE A 342 43.57 -12.44 0.62
N SER A 343 44.50 -11.56 0.24
CA SER A 343 45.34 -10.83 1.19
C SER A 343 44.58 -9.65 1.84
N GLU A 344 44.95 -9.28 3.06
CA GLU A 344 44.40 -8.12 3.77
C GLU A 344 44.50 -6.83 2.95
N ALA A 345 45.61 -6.66 2.23
CA ALA A 345 45.83 -5.53 1.35
C ALA A 345 44.85 -5.53 0.15
N THR A 346 44.59 -6.69 -0.44
CA THR A 346 43.66 -6.84 -1.58
C THR A 346 42.21 -6.59 -1.14
N LEU A 347 41.83 -7.11 0.02
CA LEU A 347 40.50 -6.90 0.58
C LEU A 347 40.25 -5.42 0.84
N HIS A 348 41.18 -4.73 1.50
CA HIS A 348 41.04 -3.32 1.83
C HIS A 348 40.81 -2.44 0.59
N ILE A 349 41.56 -2.70 -0.50
CA ILE A 349 41.41 -1.95 -1.75
C ILE A 349 40.11 -2.32 -2.47
N ALA A 350 39.70 -3.60 -2.44
CA ALA A 350 38.43 -4.03 -3.03
C ALA A 350 37.23 -3.42 -2.31
N VAL A 351 37.24 -3.36 -0.98
CA VAL A 351 36.20 -2.68 -0.16
C VAL A 351 36.18 -1.19 -0.48
N ARG A 352 37.34 -0.56 -0.64
CA ARG A 352 37.41 0.87 -0.99
C ARG A 352 36.90 1.15 -2.41
N CYS A 353 37.20 0.27 -3.37
CA CYS A 353 36.65 0.33 -4.73
C CYS A 353 35.13 0.14 -4.72
N GLN A 354 34.64 -0.81 -3.93
CA GLN A 354 33.20 -1.02 -3.75
C GLN A 354 32.55 0.24 -3.20
N ALA A 355 33.02 0.78 -2.08
CA ALA A 355 32.48 2.04 -1.52
C ALA A 355 32.46 3.20 -2.54
N MET A 356 33.46 3.29 -3.43
CA MET A 356 33.47 4.30 -4.49
C MET A 356 32.48 4.01 -5.64
N ILE A 357 32.11 2.74 -5.87
CA ILE A 357 31.00 2.38 -6.76
C ILE A 357 29.68 2.75 -6.08
N ASP A 358 29.50 2.42 -4.80
CA ASP A 358 28.31 2.75 -4.00
C ASP A 358 28.08 4.28 -3.96
N GLU A 359 29.17 5.06 -3.85
CA GLU A 359 29.16 6.53 -3.88
C GLU A 359 29.03 7.12 -5.31
N GLY A 360 28.95 6.29 -6.35
CA GLY A 360 28.87 6.72 -7.76
C GLY A 360 30.13 7.41 -8.29
N ALA A 361 31.26 7.29 -7.59
CA ALA A 361 32.54 7.90 -7.94
C ALA A 361 33.32 7.08 -8.98
N LEU A 362 33.08 5.76 -9.07
CA LEU A 362 33.67 4.84 -10.04
C LEU A 362 32.61 3.96 -10.70
N SER A 363 32.79 3.66 -11.99
CA SER A 363 32.11 2.52 -12.61
C SER A 363 32.77 1.20 -12.21
N VAL A 364 32.05 0.09 -12.40
CA VAL A 364 32.55 -1.26 -12.15
C VAL A 364 33.82 -1.54 -12.95
N GLU A 365 33.85 -1.17 -14.24
CA GLU A 365 35.01 -1.35 -15.11
C GLU A 365 36.20 -0.51 -14.63
N GLN A 366 35.94 0.71 -14.14
CA GLN A 366 36.98 1.55 -13.54
C GLN A 366 37.53 0.94 -12.25
N ALA A 367 36.67 0.35 -11.42
CA ALA A 367 37.09 -0.36 -10.21
C ALA A 367 37.94 -1.60 -10.50
N ILE A 368 37.60 -2.39 -11.53
CA ILE A 368 38.40 -3.54 -11.98
C ILE A 368 39.77 -3.07 -12.47
N VAL A 369 39.82 -2.01 -13.28
CA VAL A 369 41.09 -1.41 -13.76
C VAL A 369 41.92 -0.87 -12.59
N ALA A 370 41.28 -0.23 -11.61
CA ALA A 370 41.94 0.28 -10.42
C ALA A 370 42.54 -0.85 -9.57
N LEU A 371 41.81 -1.95 -9.38
CA LEU A 371 42.28 -3.13 -8.65
C LEU A 371 43.48 -3.79 -9.33
N HIS A 372 43.43 -4.01 -10.64
CA HIS A 372 44.55 -4.56 -11.39
C HIS A 372 45.78 -3.64 -11.39
N HIS A 373 45.56 -2.33 -11.57
CA HIS A 373 46.67 -1.37 -11.56
C HIS A 373 47.30 -1.31 -10.16
N TRP A 374 46.50 -1.31 -9.08
CA TRP A 374 47.01 -1.39 -7.71
C TRP A 374 47.83 -2.67 -7.48
N GLN A 375 47.34 -3.83 -7.93
CA GLN A 375 48.03 -5.11 -7.73
C GLN A 375 49.45 -5.11 -8.33
N TRP A 376 49.66 -4.39 -9.45
CA TRP A 376 50.96 -4.31 -10.11
C TRP A 376 51.82 -3.13 -9.64
N SER A 377 51.22 -1.98 -9.30
CA SER A 377 51.93 -0.73 -9.02
C SER A 377 52.07 -0.38 -7.54
N GLY A 378 51.20 -0.93 -6.68
CA GLY A 378 51.09 -0.56 -5.27
C GLY A 378 50.66 0.90 -5.01
N SER A 379 50.29 1.65 -6.05
CA SER A 379 49.91 3.07 -5.93
C SER A 379 48.56 3.25 -5.24
N SER A 380 48.36 4.38 -4.57
CA SER A 380 47.10 4.64 -3.86
C SER A 380 45.93 4.88 -4.85
N LEU A 381 44.70 4.52 -4.44
CA LEU A 381 43.51 4.72 -5.28
C LEU A 381 43.32 6.17 -5.78
N PRO A 382 43.56 7.22 -4.97
CA PRO A 382 43.51 8.61 -5.46
C PRO A 382 44.52 8.91 -6.58
N GLU A 383 45.74 8.37 -6.51
CA GLU A 383 46.75 8.54 -7.56
C GLU A 383 46.34 7.82 -8.86
N ILE A 384 45.73 6.64 -8.73
CA ILE A 384 45.17 5.88 -9.86
C ILE A 384 44.06 6.69 -10.54
N ILE A 385 43.10 7.19 -9.77
CA ILE A 385 41.99 8.02 -10.27
C ILE A 385 42.52 9.26 -11.01
N GLN A 386 43.51 9.94 -10.42
CA GLN A 386 44.13 11.12 -11.04
C GLN A 386 44.89 10.77 -12.32
N LYS A 387 45.65 9.66 -12.33
CA LYS A 387 46.44 9.19 -13.47
C LYS A 387 45.57 8.79 -14.66
N PHE A 388 44.43 8.17 -14.41
CA PHE A 388 43.47 7.78 -15.45
C PHE A 388 42.47 8.89 -15.81
N GLY A 389 42.54 10.05 -15.15
CA GLY A 389 41.72 11.21 -15.47
C GLY A 389 40.23 11.02 -15.20
N TRP A 390 39.86 10.11 -14.29
CA TRP A 390 38.46 9.85 -13.95
C TRP A 390 37.89 11.04 -13.17
N LYS A 391 36.89 11.69 -13.74
CA LYS A 391 36.23 12.85 -13.12
C LYS A 391 35.30 12.35 -12.01
N THR A 392 35.69 12.55 -10.75
CA THR A 392 34.83 12.31 -9.59
C THR A 392 33.60 13.22 -9.68
N GLN A 393 32.43 12.68 -10.02
CA GLN A 393 31.19 13.49 -10.12
C GLN A 393 30.63 13.91 -8.75
N ALA A 394 31.19 13.41 -7.63
CA ALA A 394 30.76 13.73 -6.28
C ALA A 394 31.43 15.01 -5.70
N LYS A 395 31.15 16.18 -6.26
CA LYS A 395 31.35 17.46 -5.55
C LYS A 395 30.05 17.87 -4.86
N ARG A 396 29.69 17.25 -3.71
CA ARG A 396 28.81 17.92 -2.71
C ARG A 396 28.69 17.33 -1.30
N GLN A 397 29.36 16.24 -0.93
CA GLN A 397 29.32 15.74 0.47
C GLN A 397 30.67 15.32 1.05
N ILE A 398 31.78 15.77 0.45
CA ILE A 398 33.12 15.59 0.99
C ILE A 398 33.38 16.69 2.04
N GLN A 399 32.84 16.54 3.25
CA GLN A 399 33.43 17.18 4.44
C GLN A 399 33.00 16.64 5.81
N ARG A 400 32.21 15.55 5.92
CA ARG A 400 31.76 15.06 7.24
C ARG A 400 32.15 13.65 7.65
N THR A 401 32.77 12.83 6.80
CA THR A 401 33.08 11.42 7.16
C THR A 401 34.56 11.05 7.10
N ILE A 402 35.47 12.03 7.01
CA ILE A 402 36.94 11.76 7.06
C ILE A 402 37.47 11.73 8.52
N HIS A 403 36.67 12.11 9.52
CA HIS A 403 37.22 12.31 10.87
C HIS A 403 37.10 11.14 11.85
N ASP A 404 36.38 10.06 11.54
CA ASP A 404 36.22 8.93 12.46
C ASP A 404 36.51 7.59 11.78
N LEU A 405 37.80 7.21 11.78
CA LEU A 405 38.32 5.84 11.89
C LEU A 405 39.85 5.93 12.08
N PRO A 406 40.48 5.08 12.91
CA PRO A 406 41.82 5.33 13.42
C PRO A 406 42.88 5.30 12.32
N ALA A 407 43.76 6.30 12.33
CA ALA A 407 44.97 6.32 11.55
C ALA A 407 45.88 5.16 11.96
N VAL A 408 46.18 4.24 11.03
CA VAL A 408 47.35 3.37 11.16
C VAL A 408 48.35 3.79 10.09
N SER A 409 49.14 4.78 10.45
CA SER A 409 50.44 5.03 9.85
C SER A 409 51.32 3.79 10.07
N ASN A 410 52.07 3.38 9.04
CA ASN A 410 53.10 2.33 9.02
C ASN A 410 52.66 0.88 8.78
N LEU A 411 52.47 0.52 7.51
CA LEU A 411 52.91 -0.78 7.00
C LEU A 411 53.68 -0.54 5.70
N ALA A 412 55.00 -0.52 5.80
CA ALA A 412 55.89 -0.53 4.65
C ALA A 412 55.73 -1.87 3.92
N VAL A 413 55.14 -1.84 2.73
CA VAL A 413 55.09 -3.00 1.83
C VAL A 413 56.51 -3.23 1.30
N GLN A 414 57.17 -4.29 1.76
CA GLN A 414 58.33 -4.82 1.04
C GLN A 414 57.82 -5.60 -0.19
N PRO A 415 58.42 -5.42 -1.38
CA PRO A 415 58.00 -6.13 -2.58
C PRO A 415 58.33 -7.63 -2.44
N THR A 416 57.30 -8.48 -2.40
CA THR A 416 57.47 -9.93 -2.56
C THR A 416 58.00 -10.24 -3.97
N LYS A 417 59.06 -11.05 -3.99
CA LYS A 417 59.91 -11.37 -5.14
C LYS A 417 59.14 -11.83 -6.39
N GLN A 418 59.66 -11.37 -7.53
CA GLN A 418 59.33 -11.79 -8.90
C GLN A 418 59.21 -13.32 -9.05
N ALA A 419 58.07 -13.78 -9.55
CA ALA A 419 57.99 -15.05 -10.27
C ALA A 419 58.10 -14.72 -11.77
N THR A 420 59.30 -14.94 -12.32
CA THR A 420 59.58 -14.88 -13.76
C THR A 420 58.78 -15.96 -14.48
N TRP A 421 57.88 -15.56 -15.37
CA TRP A 421 57.21 -16.46 -16.31
C TRP A 421 58.13 -16.67 -17.53
N GLU A 422 58.64 -17.89 -17.71
CA GLU A 422 59.28 -18.34 -18.96
C GLU A 422 58.28 -19.16 -19.79
N PRO A 423 58.12 -18.88 -21.10
CA PRO A 423 57.29 -19.70 -21.97
C PRO A 423 58.03 -20.99 -22.36
N LYS A 424 57.51 -22.15 -21.94
CA LYS A 424 57.91 -23.43 -22.53
C LYS A 424 57.42 -23.51 -23.98
N LYS A 425 58.37 -23.42 -24.91
CA LYS A 425 58.20 -23.87 -26.30
C LYS A 425 58.14 -25.40 -26.29
N ASP A 426 56.99 -25.98 -26.59
CA ASP A 426 56.93 -27.37 -27.02
C ASP A 426 56.73 -27.45 -28.53
N LYS A 427 57.61 -28.27 -29.10
CA LYS A 427 57.93 -28.44 -30.51
C LYS A 427 56.77 -29.10 -31.26
N VAL A 428 56.53 -28.58 -32.46
CA VAL A 428 56.01 -29.35 -33.59
C VAL A 428 57.02 -30.45 -33.92
N VAL A 429 56.59 -31.72 -33.91
CA VAL A 429 57.14 -32.75 -34.81
C VAL A 429 56.00 -33.69 -35.21
N SER A 430 55.66 -33.56 -36.50
CA SER A 430 55.27 -34.58 -37.50
C SER A 430 54.24 -35.66 -37.17
#